data_AF-A0A914QPH4-F1
#
_entry.id   AF-A0A914QPH4-F1
#
_cell.length_a   1.000
_cell.length_b   1.000
_cell.length_c   1.000
_cell.angle_alpha   90.00
_cell.angle_beta   90.00
_cell.angle_gamma   90.00
#
_symmetry.space_group_name_H-M   'P 1'
#
loop_
_entity.id
_entity.type
_entity.pdbx_description
1 polymer ?
#
loop_
_entity_poly.entity_id
_entity_poly.type
_entity_poly.pdbx_seq_one_letter_code
_entity_poly.pdbx_strand_id
1 'polypeptide(L)' 'MFLKLLALAIIGISLAADPLYETSGFHCKSKLSMRLDRRLHGEPRDAPPPFDVQVLDEEGHQTEYYEPGKIYTSNTF' A
#
# COMPACT_ATOMS: atom_id res chain seq x y z
N MET A 1 -17.31 8.62 38.87
CA MET A 1 -15.97 8.05 38.57
C MET A 1 -15.95 7.32 37.23
N PHE A 2 -16.91 6.42 36.97
CA PHE A 2 -17.04 5.68 35.71
C PHE A 2 -17.13 6.55 34.43
N LEU A 3 -17.89 7.65 34.45
CA LEU A 3 -18.05 8.50 33.26
C LEU A 3 -16.73 9.18 32.82
N LYS A 4 -15.85 9.51 33.79
CA LYS A 4 -14.53 10.09 33.52
C LYS A 4 -13.58 9.05 32.93
N LEU A 5 -13.63 7.82 33.40
CA LEU A 5 -12.84 6.69 32.87
C LEU A 5 -13.27 6.34 31.44
N LEU A 6 -14.57 6.35 31.17
CA LEU A 6 -15.10 6.12 29.83
C LEU A 6 -14.67 7.23 28.85
N ALA A 7 -14.74 8.50 29.27
CA ALA A 7 -14.28 9.63 28.46
C ALA A 7 -12.78 9.55 28.16
N LEU A 8 -11.95 9.20 29.15
CA LEU A 8 -10.51 8.99 28.93
C LEU A 8 -10.23 7.85 27.96
N ALA A 9 -10.97 6.75 28.05
CA ALA A 9 -10.83 5.63 27.12
C ALA A 9 -11.21 6.04 25.69
N ILE A 10 -12.31 6.76 25.50
CA ILE A 10 -12.73 7.24 24.17
C ILE A 10 -11.68 8.19 23.58
N ILE A 11 -11.17 9.14 24.37
CA ILE A 11 -10.12 10.06 23.95
C ILE A 11 -8.85 9.29 23.59
N GLY A 12 -8.44 8.32 24.40
CA GLY A 12 -7.27 7.47 24.13
C GLY A 12 -7.39 6.67 22.83
N ILE A 13 -8.56 6.08 22.56
CA ILE A 13 -8.83 5.35 21.31
C ILE A 13 -8.82 6.29 20.11
N SER A 14 -9.35 7.51 20.27
CA SER A 14 -9.38 8.53 19.23
C SER A 14 -7.99 9.04 18.86
N LEU A 15 -7.08 9.19 19.85
CA LEU A 15 -5.68 9.57 19.60
C LEU A 15 -4.82 8.44 19.04
N ALA A 16 -5.18 7.18 19.32
CA ALA A 16 -4.46 6.00 18.81
C ALA A 16 -4.88 5.62 17.37
N ALA A 17 -6.02 6.12 16.91
CA ALA A 17 -6.43 5.98 15.52
C ALA A 17 -5.64 6.97 14.67
N ASP A 18 -4.54 6.54 14.04
CA ASP A 18 -3.88 7.31 12.98
C ASP A 18 -4.90 7.50 11.83
N PRO A 19 -5.49 8.70 11.64
CA PRO A 19 -6.37 8.89 10.51
C PRO A 19 -5.49 8.90 9.25
N LEU A 20 -5.77 8.01 8.30
CA LEU A 20 -5.23 8.08 6.95
C LEU A 20 -5.89 9.25 6.21
N TYR A 21 -5.72 10.47 6.70
CA TYR A 21 -6.30 11.67 6.13
C TYR A 21 -5.24 12.43 5.33
N GLU A 22 -5.56 12.70 4.07
CA GLU A 22 -4.70 13.26 3.04
C GLU A 22 -4.96 14.76 2.91
N THR A 23 -3.92 15.60 2.95
CA THR A 23 -4.06 17.07 3.00
C THR A 23 -3.36 17.84 1.87
N SER A 24 -2.70 17.18 0.90
CA SER A 24 -1.82 17.88 -0.04
C SER A 24 -1.67 17.29 -1.46
N GLY A 25 -2.52 16.37 -1.89
CA GLY A 25 -2.67 15.96 -3.29
C GLY A 25 -1.64 14.96 -3.84
N PHE A 26 -0.51 14.72 -3.15
CA PHE A 26 0.56 13.82 -3.61
C PHE A 26 1.09 12.83 -2.56
N HIS A 27 0.45 12.75 -1.39
CA HIS A 27 0.87 11.88 -0.27
C HIS A 27 -0.21 10.88 0.13
N CYS A 28 -0.74 10.14 -0.85
CA CYS A 28 -1.66 9.05 -0.58
C CYS A 28 -0.99 8.06 0.39
N LYS A 29 -1.37 8.06 1.66
CA LYS A 29 -1.27 6.88 2.51
C LYS A 29 -2.51 6.02 2.25
N SER A 30 -2.74 5.63 1.00
CA SER A 30 -3.70 4.57 0.70
C SER A 30 -2.96 3.24 0.78
N LYS A 31 -3.63 2.16 1.17
CA LYS A 31 -3.03 0.80 1.16
C LYS A 31 -2.41 0.43 -0.19
N LEU A 32 -2.86 1.10 -1.26
CA LEU A 32 -2.42 0.92 -2.65
C LEU A 32 -1.29 1.87 -3.06
N SER A 33 -0.83 2.75 -2.16
CA SER A 33 0.26 3.67 -2.46
C SER A 33 1.61 2.98 -2.43
N MET A 34 2.32 3.06 -3.55
CA MET A 34 3.72 2.67 -3.69
C MET A 34 4.66 3.40 -2.71
N ARG A 35 4.18 4.50 -2.10
CA ARG A 35 4.87 5.29 -1.07
C ARG A 35 4.13 5.28 0.26
N LEU A 36 3.52 4.15 0.63
CA LEU A 36 3.07 3.97 2.02
C LEU A 36 4.27 4.22 2.95
N ASP A 37 4.00 4.80 4.11
CA ASP A 37 5.01 5.01 5.15
C ASP A 37 5.68 3.67 5.48
N ARG A 38 7.01 3.62 5.55
CA ARG A 38 7.76 2.39 5.86
C ARG A 38 7.34 1.78 7.20
N ARG A 39 6.90 2.62 8.15
CA ARG A 39 6.33 2.18 9.43
C ARG A 39 5.03 1.36 9.25
N LEU A 40 4.30 1.59 8.16
CA LEU A 40 3.04 0.90 7.82
C LEU A 40 3.25 -0.28 6.86
N HIS A 41 4.37 -0.33 6.12
CA HIS A 41 4.73 -1.46 5.24
C HIS A 41 5.11 -2.73 6.02
N GLY A 42 5.44 -2.60 7.30
CA GLY A 42 6.00 -3.69 8.08
C GLY A 42 7.47 -3.98 7.71
N GLU A 43 8.05 -4.97 8.38
CA GLU A 43 9.43 -5.37 8.09
C GLU A 43 9.54 -6.00 6.70
N PRO A 44 10.54 -5.63 5.89
CA PRO A 44 10.84 -6.31 4.64
C PRO A 44 11.01 -7.81 4.87
N ARG A 45 10.42 -8.61 4.00
CA ARG A 45 10.64 -10.06 3.99
C ARG A 45 11.61 -10.39 2.88
N ASP A 46 12.70 -11.05 3.23
CA ASP A 46 13.72 -11.53 2.28
C ASP A 46 13.36 -12.89 1.67
N ALA A 47 12.22 -13.45 2.05
CA ALA A 47 11.71 -14.67 1.44
C ALA A 47 11.23 -14.37 0.00
N PRO A 48 11.41 -15.30 -0.94
CA PRO A 48 10.81 -15.19 -2.27
C PRO A 48 9.30 -14.93 -2.16
N PRO A 49 8.74 -14.06 -3.03
CA PRO A 49 7.30 -13.83 -3.04
C PRO A 49 6.57 -15.15 -3.35
N PRO A 50 5.37 -15.36 -2.77
CA PRO A 50 4.58 -16.56 -3.02
C PRO A 50 3.82 -16.49 -4.36
N PHE A 51 4.29 -15.64 -5.29
CA PHE A 51 3.68 -15.38 -6.58
C PHE A 51 4.75 -14.99 -7.58
N ASP A 52 4.51 -15.29 -8.86
CA ASP A 52 5.34 -14.82 -9.96
C ASP A 52 4.61 -13.73 -10.75
N VAL A 53 5.34 -12.67 -11.12
CA VAL A 53 4.80 -11.58 -11.95
C VAL A 53 5.40 -11.69 -13.35
N GLN A 54 4.52 -11.77 -14.34
CA GLN A 54 4.90 -11.77 -15.75
C GLN A 54 4.32 -10.53 -16.44
N VAL A 55 5.14 -9.89 -17.26
CA VAL A 55 4.73 -8.77 -18.12
C VAL A 55 4.82 -9.24 -19.56
N LEU A 56 3.70 -9.10 -20.28
CA LEU A 56 3.56 -9.50 -21.68
C LEU A 56 3.45 -8.28 -22.58
N ASP A 57 4.08 -8.32 -23.75
CA ASP A 57 3.93 -7.32 -24.80
C ASP A 57 2.57 -7.38 -25.51
N GLU A 58 2.38 -6.56 -26.54
CA GLU A 58 1.13 -6.47 -27.33
C GLU A 58 0.86 -7.78 -28.11
N GLU A 59 1.92 -8.54 -28.39
CA GLU A 59 1.89 -9.84 -29.05
C GLU A 59 1.72 -11.01 -28.07
N GLY A 60 1.74 -10.74 -26.76
CA GLY A 60 1.57 -11.73 -25.70
C GLY A 60 2.86 -12.45 -25.29
N HIS A 61 4.03 -12.00 -25.72
CA HIS A 61 5.31 -12.55 -25.30
C HIS A 61 5.80 -11.92 -24.00
N GLN A 62 6.43 -12.72 -23.15
CA GLN A 62 7.06 -12.21 -21.94
C GLN A 62 8.22 -11.28 -22.28
N THR A 63 8.26 -10.11 -21.64
CA THR A 63 9.32 -9.12 -21.78
C THR A 63 9.80 -8.61 -20.42
N GLU A 64 11.09 -8.28 -20.36
CA GLU A 64 11.73 -7.65 -19.19
C GLU A 64 11.89 -6.12 -19.38
N TYR A 65 11.62 -5.61 -20.58
CA TYR A 65 11.84 -4.21 -20.95
C TYR A 65 10.55 -3.57 -21.45
N TYR A 66 10.40 -2.28 -21.15
CA TYR A 66 9.28 -1.48 -21.62
C TYR A 66 9.75 -0.40 -22.60
N GLU A 67 8.87 -0.07 -23.55
CA GLU A 67 9.02 1.05 -24.47
C GLU A 67 7.93 2.10 -24.19
N PRO A 68 8.25 3.40 -24.17
CA PRO A 68 7.26 4.45 -23.96
C PRO A 68 6.15 4.41 -25.01
N GLY A 69 4.89 4.41 -24.55
CA GLY A 69 3.71 4.44 -25.42
C GLY A 69 3.20 3.06 -25.86
N LYS A 70 3.86 1.97 -25.47
CA LYS A 70 3.41 0.60 -25.71
C LYS A 70 2.50 0.09 -24.60
N ILE A 71 1.55 -0.77 -24.97
CA ILE A 71 0.63 -1.41 -24.02
C ILE A 71 1.20 -2.76 -23.58
N TYR A 72 1.11 -3.04 -22.29
CA TYR A 72 1.59 -4.29 -21.69
C TYR A 72 0.51 -4.92 -20.83
N THR A 73 0.49 -6.25 -20.77
CA THR A 73 -0.39 -7.02 -19.90
C THR A 73 0.40 -7.59 -18.73
N SER A 74 -0.06 -7.36 -17.50
CA SER A 74 0.57 -7.94 -16.30
C SER A 74 -0.28 -9.09 -15.75
N ASN A 75 0.34 -10.24 -15.54
CA ASN A 75 -0.27 -11.40 -14.90
C ASN A 75 0.45 -11.75 -13.60
N THR A 76 -0.30 -12.16 -12.59
CA THR A 76 0.23 -12.69 -11.32
C THR A 76 -0.36 -14.07 -11.09
N PHE A 77 0.48 -15.06 -10.84
CA PHE A 77 0.09 -16.46 -10.59
C PHE A 77 0.50 -16.91 -9.19
#